data_AF-A0A1Y6CAT0-F1
#
_entry.id   AF-A0A1Y6CAT0-F1
#
_cell.length_a   1.000
_cell.length_b   1.000
_cell.length_c   1.000
_cell.angle_alpha   90.00
_cell.angle_beta   90.00
_cell.angle_gamma   90.00
#
_symmetry.space_group_name_H-M   'P 1'
#
loop_
_entity.id
_entity.type
_entity.pdbx_description
1 polymer ?
#
loop_
_entity_poly.entity_id
_entity_poly.type
_entity_poly.pdbx_seq_one_letter_code
_entity_poly.pdbx_strand_id
1 'polypeptide(L)'
;MNDASVSCDMDTLQIVESGGQFEDICSVFRAREDVLSLVNQINQLIKAVQKHRGVSMGLLGGDNSFVHGFQSLQVQLERRLATLEVFARRTGGLLSEREKENLHLAWHTIRQNWQDDELSDNFELHSHFIEQLKSMLVSLAKQLEKPFVQELAERAEGSVSYPKLFKQIELLQFVAKQLPDMIEHIAKVRGLAVYAASAGSVDFYNDRKLRFLLQTAREQSDKLRHQAERINELLDDEIPSFLELKNLELKLLFLLNTVEQDVLSGVTITTSSQQFFSLATEIIDVYWKVVNDGLSVLRRWHEEDLEDWFKLSPKVNESAEE
;
A
#
# COMPACT_ATOMS: atom_id res chain seq x y z
N MET A 1 -41.83 49.84 36.83
CA MET A 1 -41.06 50.17 35.63
C MET A 1 -39.60 49.84 35.94
N ASN A 2 -39.24 48.57 35.75
CA ASN A 2 -37.87 48.08 35.86
C ASN A 2 -37.38 47.91 34.44
N ASP A 3 -36.41 48.72 34.03
CA ASP A 3 -35.67 48.52 32.79
C ASP A 3 -34.43 47.70 33.14
N ALA A 4 -34.46 46.42 32.77
CA ALA A 4 -33.32 45.52 32.88
C ALA A 4 -32.57 45.57 31.55
N SER A 5 -31.40 46.21 31.58
CA SER A 5 -30.41 46.15 30.51
C SER A 5 -29.91 44.71 30.37
N VAL A 6 -30.31 44.05 29.29
CA VAL A 6 -29.78 42.75 28.87
C VAL A 6 -28.36 42.96 28.36
N SER A 7 -27.41 42.57 29.18
CA SER A 7 -26.00 42.37 28.82
C SER A 7 -25.88 41.15 27.91
N CYS A 8 -26.01 41.37 26.60
CA CYS A 8 -25.61 40.42 25.56
C CYS A 8 -24.30 40.95 25.00
N ASP A 9 -23.16 40.44 25.47
CA ASP A 9 -21.84 40.51 24.82
C ASP A 9 -20.76 40.02 25.81
N MET A 10 -20.58 38.70 25.94
CA MET A 10 -19.34 38.12 26.50
C MET A 10 -18.97 36.72 25.98
N ASP A 11 -19.81 36.04 25.18
CA ASP A 11 -19.45 34.72 24.63
C ASP A 11 -18.80 34.77 23.23
N THR A 12 -18.84 35.90 22.54
CA THR A 12 -18.34 36.02 21.15
C THR A 12 -16.83 36.31 21.08
N LEU A 13 -16.19 36.66 22.21
CA LEU A 13 -14.79 37.11 22.25
C LEU A 13 -13.77 35.99 22.52
N GLN A 14 -14.17 34.80 22.99
CA GLN A 14 -13.25 33.65 23.17
C GLN A 14 -12.98 32.83 21.88
N ILE A 15 -13.76 33.05 20.82
CA ILE A 15 -13.57 32.37 19.53
C ILE A 15 -12.41 32.99 18.72
N VAL A 16 -12.04 34.24 19.01
CA VAL A 16 -11.05 34.99 18.21
C VAL A 16 -9.61 34.59 18.56
N GLU A 17 -9.31 34.20 19.80
CA GLU A 17 -7.98 33.72 20.21
C GLU A 17 -7.71 32.25 19.83
N SER A 18 -8.76 31.49 19.49
CA SER A 18 -8.69 30.08 19.11
C SER A 18 -8.51 29.84 17.60
N GLY A 19 -8.60 30.89 16.77
CA GLY A 19 -8.50 30.77 15.30
C GLY A 19 -7.22 30.08 14.79
N GLY A 20 -6.07 30.38 15.40
CA GLY A 20 -4.79 29.74 15.05
C GLY A 20 -4.76 28.24 15.37
N GLN A 21 -5.36 27.82 16.48
CA GLN A 21 -5.44 26.41 16.86
C GLN A 21 -6.33 25.60 15.90
N PHE A 22 -7.47 26.16 15.48
CA PHE A 22 -8.33 25.51 14.48
C PHE A 22 -7.65 25.41 13.11
N GLU A 23 -6.94 26.45 12.68
CA GLU A 23 -6.18 26.43 11.42
C GLU A 23 -5.08 25.36 11.44
N ASP A 24 -4.32 25.27 12.53
CA ASP A 24 -3.28 24.26 12.72
C ASP A 24 -3.84 22.84 12.68
N ILE A 25 -4.94 22.58 13.39
CA ILE A 25 -5.59 21.26 13.41
C ILE A 25 -6.15 20.89 12.03
N CYS A 26 -6.82 21.83 11.34
CA CYS A 26 -7.26 21.62 9.97
C CYS A 26 -6.10 21.38 9.00
N SER A 27 -4.92 21.97 9.27
CA SER A 27 -3.71 21.73 8.48
C SER A 27 -3.17 20.32 8.71
N VAL A 28 -3.03 19.88 9.97
CA VAL A 28 -2.58 18.52 10.32
C VAL A 28 -3.55 17.46 9.78
N PHE A 29 -4.85 17.70 9.89
CA PHE A 29 -5.87 16.79 9.37
C PHE A 29 -5.73 16.60 7.86
N ARG A 30 -5.62 17.71 7.10
CA ARG A 30 -5.44 17.68 5.65
C ARG A 30 -4.12 17.04 5.24
N ALA A 31 -3.03 17.31 5.95
CA ALA A 31 -1.73 16.71 5.65
C ALA A 31 -1.74 15.18 5.78
N ARG A 32 -2.39 14.64 6.81
CA ARG A 32 -2.53 13.18 7.00
C ARG A 32 -3.45 12.55 5.94
N GLU A 33 -4.52 13.24 5.58
CA GLU A 33 -5.41 12.86 4.49
C GLU A 33 -4.70 12.78 3.13
N ASP A 34 -3.84 13.76 2.87
CA ASP A 34 -2.97 13.81 1.69
C ASP A 34 -1.99 12.63 1.67
N VAL A 35 -1.39 12.28 2.82
CA VAL A 35 -0.52 11.11 2.96
C VAL A 35 -1.27 9.81 2.68
N LEU A 36 -2.44 9.59 3.30
CA LEU A 36 -3.26 8.39 3.09
C LEU A 36 -3.68 8.25 1.61
N SER A 37 -4.04 9.37 0.99
CA SER A 37 -4.42 9.41 -0.42
C SER A 37 -3.24 9.07 -1.33
N LEU A 38 -2.06 9.62 -1.02
CA LEU A 38 -0.83 9.37 -1.77
C LEU A 38 -0.35 7.91 -1.63
N VAL A 39 -0.41 7.35 -0.42
CA VAL A 39 -0.16 5.93 -0.14
C VAL A 39 -1.04 5.04 -1.02
N ASN A 40 -2.34 5.34 -1.12
CA ASN A 40 -3.24 4.61 -2.01
C ASN A 40 -2.83 4.73 -3.49
N GLN A 41 -2.49 5.93 -3.97
CA GLN A 41 -2.06 6.12 -5.36
C GLN A 41 -0.78 5.31 -5.68
N ILE A 42 0.19 5.31 -4.76
CA ILE A 42 1.43 4.53 -4.92
C ILE A 42 1.14 3.03 -4.94
N ASN A 43 0.27 2.52 -4.06
CA ASN A 43 -0.15 1.12 -4.08
C ASN A 43 -0.76 0.71 -5.42
N GLN A 44 -1.63 1.56 -5.99
CA GLN A 44 -2.21 1.30 -7.30
C GLN A 44 -1.17 1.34 -8.43
N LEU A 45 -0.16 2.20 -8.31
CA LEU A 45 0.95 2.27 -9.25
C LEU A 45 1.84 1.01 -9.16
N ILE A 46 2.21 0.57 -7.95
CA ILE A 46 2.93 -0.69 -7.72
C ILE A 46 2.19 -1.85 -8.38
N LYS A 47 0.89 -2.00 -8.10
CA LYS A 47 0.05 -3.05 -8.68
C LYS A 47 0.07 -3.02 -10.21
N ALA A 48 -0.01 -1.83 -10.81
CA ALA A 48 0.00 -1.66 -12.25
C ALA A 48 1.38 -1.99 -12.88
N VAL A 49 2.48 -1.57 -12.26
CA VAL A 49 3.85 -1.88 -12.72
C VAL A 49 4.15 -3.37 -12.58
N GLN A 50 3.73 -4.00 -11.47
CA GLN A 50 3.81 -5.45 -11.29
C GLN A 50 3.07 -6.21 -12.39
N LYS A 51 1.86 -5.74 -12.75
CA LYS A 51 1.08 -6.32 -13.85
C LYS A 51 1.81 -6.11 -15.18
N HIS A 52 2.39 -4.94 -15.40
CA HIS A 52 3.13 -4.62 -16.62
C HIS A 52 4.32 -5.56 -16.80
N ARG A 53 5.11 -5.78 -15.73
CA ARG A 53 6.17 -6.79 -15.70
C ARG A 53 5.64 -8.19 -16.07
N GLY A 54 4.52 -8.62 -15.49
CA GLY A 54 3.96 -9.95 -15.79
C GLY A 54 3.58 -10.10 -17.27
N VAL A 55 3.00 -9.05 -17.87
CA VAL A 55 2.57 -9.04 -19.28
C VAL A 55 3.77 -8.93 -20.23
N SER A 56 4.77 -8.08 -19.94
CA SER A 56 5.99 -7.97 -20.76
C SER A 56 6.77 -9.28 -20.76
N MET A 57 6.88 -9.95 -19.61
CA MET A 57 7.53 -11.26 -19.50
C MET A 57 6.84 -12.33 -20.34
N GLY A 58 5.50 -12.34 -20.42
CA GLY A 58 4.76 -13.23 -21.31
C GLY A 58 5.02 -12.94 -22.79
N LEU A 59 5.05 -11.65 -23.16
CA LEU A 59 5.35 -11.23 -24.53
C LEU A 59 6.78 -11.57 -24.95
N LEU A 60 7.77 -11.32 -24.10
CA LEU A 60 9.17 -11.69 -24.32
C LEU A 60 9.37 -13.22 -24.38
N GLY A 61 8.53 -13.97 -23.67
CA GLY A 61 8.47 -15.43 -23.80
C GLY A 61 7.75 -15.92 -25.07
N GLY A 62 7.21 -15.04 -25.91
CA GLY A 62 6.59 -15.37 -27.19
C GLY A 62 5.07 -15.52 -27.17
N ASP A 63 4.39 -15.22 -26.06
CA ASP A 63 2.93 -15.32 -25.96
C ASP A 63 2.23 -14.02 -26.37
N ASN A 64 1.81 -13.97 -27.64
CA ASN A 64 1.11 -12.83 -28.22
C ASN A 64 -0.30 -12.57 -27.65
N SER A 65 -0.87 -13.47 -26.86
CA SER A 65 -2.19 -13.24 -26.24
C SER A 65 -2.18 -12.04 -25.27
N PHE A 66 -1.01 -11.62 -24.80
CA PHE A 66 -0.81 -10.48 -23.92
C PHE A 66 -0.82 -9.10 -24.61
N VAL A 67 -0.72 -9.03 -25.95
CA VAL A 67 -0.48 -7.77 -26.70
C VAL A 67 -1.57 -6.71 -26.44
N HIS A 68 -2.84 -7.10 -26.53
CA HIS A 68 -3.95 -6.17 -26.36
C HIS A 68 -4.05 -5.63 -24.92
N GLY A 69 -3.79 -6.47 -23.93
CA GLY A 69 -3.76 -6.07 -22.53
C GLY A 69 -2.62 -5.10 -22.22
N PHE A 70 -1.48 -5.28 -22.90
CA PHE A 70 -0.27 -4.49 -22.69
C PHE A 70 -0.44 -3.01 -23.04
N GLN A 71 -0.98 -2.69 -24.22
CA GLN A 71 -1.18 -1.31 -24.66
C GLN A 71 -2.13 -0.54 -23.74
N SER A 72 -3.25 -1.17 -23.35
CA SER A 72 -4.19 -0.59 -22.39
C SER A 72 -3.53 -0.32 -21.05
N LEU A 73 -2.65 -1.22 -20.60
CA LEU A 73 -1.93 -1.08 -19.35
C LEU A 73 -0.91 0.07 -19.37
N GLN A 74 -0.21 0.28 -20.49
CA GLN A 74 0.69 1.44 -20.64
C GLN A 74 -0.07 2.77 -20.53
N VAL A 75 -1.21 2.89 -21.21
CA VAL A 75 -2.06 4.09 -21.11
C VAL A 75 -2.58 4.30 -19.68
N GLN A 76 -2.96 3.22 -19.00
CA GLN A 76 -3.40 3.30 -17.60
C GLN A 76 -2.26 3.76 -16.67
N LEU A 77 -1.05 3.24 -16.86
CA LEU A 77 0.14 3.64 -16.09
C LEU A 77 0.50 5.12 -16.29
N GLU A 78 0.48 5.60 -17.54
CA GLU A 78 0.68 7.02 -17.86
C GLU A 78 -0.34 7.91 -17.15
N ARG A 79 -1.62 7.54 -17.18
CA ARG A 79 -2.68 8.29 -16.49
C ARG A 79 -2.48 8.30 -14.97
N ARG A 80 -2.06 7.17 -14.39
CA ARG A 80 -1.78 7.06 -12.95
C ARG A 80 -0.59 7.92 -12.54
N LEU A 81 0.49 7.90 -13.31
CA LEU A 81 1.66 8.74 -13.07
C LEU A 81 1.32 10.24 -13.18
N ALA A 82 0.64 10.64 -14.25
CA ALA A 82 0.20 12.03 -14.41
C ALA A 82 -0.73 12.48 -13.26
N THR A 83 -1.61 11.58 -12.80
CA THR A 83 -2.49 11.87 -11.64
C THR A 83 -1.68 12.00 -10.35
N LEU A 84 -0.72 11.09 -10.12
CA LEU A 84 0.17 11.11 -8.97
C LEU A 84 0.98 12.41 -8.91
N GLU A 85 1.49 12.88 -10.05
CA GLU A 85 2.21 14.17 -10.13
C GLU A 85 1.32 15.35 -9.76
N VAL A 86 0.10 15.40 -10.30
CA VAL A 86 -0.85 16.47 -9.97
C VAL A 86 -1.18 16.45 -8.48
N PHE A 87 -1.33 15.26 -7.91
CA PHE A 87 -1.54 15.09 -6.47
C PHE A 87 -0.33 15.60 -5.69
N ALA A 88 0.86 15.11 -6.01
CA ALA A 88 2.12 15.45 -5.33
C ALA A 88 2.50 16.94 -5.41
N ARG A 89 2.03 17.67 -6.43
CA ARG A 89 2.18 19.14 -6.51
C ARG A 89 1.30 19.89 -5.52
N ARG A 90 0.16 19.30 -5.11
CA ARG A 90 -0.81 19.92 -4.22
C ARG A 90 -0.57 19.61 -2.75
N THR A 91 0.09 18.50 -2.44
CA THR A 91 0.30 18.02 -1.07
C THR A 91 1.52 18.62 -0.36
N GLY A 92 1.96 19.82 -0.73
CA GLY A 92 2.99 20.55 0.04
C GLY A 92 4.38 19.92 0.11
N GLY A 93 4.75 19.03 -0.83
CA GLY A 93 6.09 18.43 -0.88
C GLY A 93 6.23 17.06 -0.23
N LEU A 94 5.14 16.30 -0.06
CA LEU A 94 5.19 14.91 0.42
C LEU A 94 6.10 14.00 -0.42
N LEU A 95 6.27 14.31 -1.71
CA LEU A 95 7.32 13.73 -2.55
C LEU A 95 8.35 14.80 -2.89
N SER A 96 9.62 14.46 -2.74
CA SER A 96 10.74 15.29 -3.18
C SER A 96 10.79 15.38 -4.72
N GLU A 97 11.39 16.45 -5.25
CA GLU A 97 11.59 16.59 -6.70
C GLU A 97 12.40 15.42 -7.28
N ARG A 98 13.39 14.92 -6.52
CA ARG A 98 14.16 13.74 -6.90
C ARG A 98 13.29 12.49 -7.04
N GLU A 99 12.36 12.26 -6.12
CA GLU A 99 11.42 11.12 -6.22
C GLU A 99 10.54 11.27 -7.46
N LYS A 100 10.03 12.47 -7.73
CA LYS A 100 9.21 12.75 -8.93
C LYS A 100 9.99 12.47 -10.22
N GLU A 101 11.21 13.00 -10.34
CA GLU A 101 12.09 12.76 -11.49
C GLU A 101 12.40 11.26 -11.67
N ASN A 102 12.70 10.56 -10.58
CA ASN A 102 12.99 9.13 -10.62
C ASN A 102 11.77 8.32 -11.09
N LEU A 103 10.55 8.67 -10.69
CA LEU A 103 9.33 8.01 -11.17
C LEU A 103 9.19 8.12 -12.69
N HIS A 104 9.44 9.32 -13.24
CA HIS A 104 9.38 9.55 -14.68
C HIS A 104 10.45 8.75 -15.43
N LEU A 105 11.69 8.81 -14.96
CA LEU A 105 12.81 8.11 -15.58
C LEU A 105 12.58 6.59 -15.54
N ALA A 106 12.19 6.05 -14.38
CA ALA A 106 11.92 4.63 -14.23
C ALA A 106 10.79 4.15 -15.16
N TRP A 107 9.68 4.90 -15.24
CA TRP A 107 8.60 4.58 -16.17
C TRP A 107 9.04 4.65 -17.63
N HIS A 108 9.76 5.71 -18.00
CA HIS A 108 10.26 5.89 -19.36
C HIS A 108 11.14 4.70 -19.78
N THR A 109 12.05 4.29 -18.91
CA THR A 109 12.95 3.15 -19.13
C THR A 109 12.18 1.85 -19.37
N ILE A 110 11.17 1.53 -18.56
CA ILE A 110 10.45 0.24 -18.71
C ILE A 110 9.38 0.24 -19.80
N ARG A 111 8.98 1.42 -20.28
CA ARG A 111 7.96 1.57 -21.33
C ARG A 111 8.57 1.54 -22.73
N GLN A 112 9.78 2.06 -22.90
CA GLN A 112 10.45 2.19 -24.19
C GLN A 112 11.29 0.96 -24.52
N ASN A 113 11.23 0.54 -25.79
CA ASN A 113 12.07 -0.53 -26.36
C ASN A 113 12.12 -1.82 -25.54
N TRP A 114 11.09 -2.09 -24.73
CA TRP A 114 11.03 -3.28 -23.88
C TRP A 114 11.07 -4.57 -24.70
N GLN A 115 10.70 -4.52 -25.99
CA GLN A 115 10.78 -5.63 -26.92
C GLN A 115 12.22 -6.02 -27.27
N ASP A 116 13.15 -5.08 -27.17
CA ASP A 116 14.56 -5.24 -27.48
C ASP A 116 15.39 -5.49 -26.21
N ASP A 117 14.77 -5.45 -25.03
CA ASP A 117 15.43 -5.75 -23.76
C ASP A 117 15.79 -7.24 -23.68
N GLU A 118 16.96 -7.53 -23.11
CA GLU A 118 17.22 -8.85 -22.54
C GLU A 118 16.22 -9.13 -21.42
N LEU A 119 15.76 -10.38 -21.32
CA LEU A 119 14.76 -10.80 -20.34
C LEU A 119 15.15 -10.39 -18.90
N SER A 120 16.42 -10.60 -18.54
CA SER A 120 16.94 -10.25 -17.23
C SER A 120 16.81 -8.77 -16.96
N ASP A 121 17.10 -7.94 -17.95
CA ASP A 121 17.09 -6.49 -17.82
C ASP A 121 15.65 -6.00 -17.69
N ASN A 122 14.73 -6.51 -18.52
CA ASN A 122 13.31 -6.18 -18.39
C ASN A 122 12.80 -6.50 -16.97
N PHE A 123 13.11 -7.70 -16.47
CA PHE A 123 12.70 -8.11 -15.13
C PHE A 123 13.29 -7.23 -14.03
N GLU A 124 14.60 -6.94 -14.08
CA GLU A 124 15.29 -6.17 -13.04
C GLU A 124 14.91 -4.69 -13.06
N LEU A 125 14.74 -4.07 -14.23
CA LEU A 125 14.31 -2.67 -14.36
C LEU A 125 12.92 -2.46 -13.74
N HIS A 126 11.97 -3.35 -14.01
CA HIS A 126 10.65 -3.31 -13.36
C HIS A 126 10.75 -3.56 -11.85
N SER A 127 11.55 -4.53 -11.43
CA SER A 127 11.73 -4.86 -10.02
C SER A 127 12.33 -3.68 -9.25
N HIS A 128 13.29 -2.98 -9.86
CA HIS A 128 13.89 -1.78 -9.31
C HIS A 128 12.87 -0.65 -9.17
N PHE A 129 12.05 -0.41 -10.19
CA PHE A 129 11.00 0.60 -10.13
C PHE A 129 9.99 0.31 -9.02
N ILE A 130 9.56 -0.94 -8.87
CA ILE A 130 8.66 -1.36 -7.78
C ILE A 130 9.30 -1.13 -6.41
N GLU A 131 10.59 -1.42 -6.26
CA GLU A 131 11.28 -1.20 -4.98
C GLU A 131 11.39 0.30 -4.62
N GLN A 132 11.61 1.18 -5.61
CA GLN A 132 11.55 2.63 -5.38
C GLN A 132 10.16 3.06 -4.89
N LEU A 133 9.09 2.57 -5.52
CA LEU A 133 7.71 2.86 -5.12
C LEU A 133 7.41 2.37 -3.70
N LYS A 134 7.86 1.17 -3.34
CA LYS A 134 7.71 0.62 -1.99
C LYS A 134 8.49 1.43 -0.96
N SER A 135 9.67 1.94 -1.32
CA SER A 135 10.44 2.83 -0.44
C SER A 135 9.68 4.12 -0.13
N MET A 136 9.07 4.74 -1.15
CA MET A 136 8.21 5.92 -0.98
C MET A 136 6.99 5.60 -0.11
N LEU A 137 6.32 4.45 -0.36
CA LEU A 137 5.19 3.97 0.42
C LEU A 137 5.52 3.88 1.92
N VAL A 138 6.64 3.24 2.27
CA VAL A 138 7.09 3.10 3.66
C VAL A 138 7.45 4.45 4.27
N SER A 139 8.10 5.34 3.51
CA SER A 139 8.44 6.70 3.96
C SER A 139 7.18 7.50 4.33
N LEU A 140 6.15 7.42 3.49
CA LEU A 140 4.87 8.09 3.72
C LEU A 140 4.10 7.49 4.90
N ALA A 141 4.02 6.16 4.98
CA ALA A 141 3.34 5.47 6.09
C ALA A 141 3.93 5.83 7.45
N LYS A 142 5.26 6.00 7.54
CA LYS A 142 5.94 6.46 8.77
C LYS A 142 5.48 7.83 9.25
N GLN A 143 5.02 8.71 8.37
CA GLN A 143 4.51 10.03 8.78
C GLN A 143 3.20 9.90 9.57
N LEU A 144 2.44 8.83 9.33
CA LEU A 144 1.19 8.54 10.02
C LEU A 144 1.41 7.93 11.41
N GLU A 145 2.59 7.38 11.71
CA GLU A 145 2.92 6.79 13.01
C GLU A 145 2.95 7.81 14.16
N LYS A 146 2.91 9.11 13.85
CA LYS A 146 2.78 10.17 14.85
C LYS A 146 1.33 10.32 15.30
N PRO A 147 1.07 10.63 16.59
CA PRO A 147 -0.27 10.93 17.05
C PRO A 147 -0.85 12.13 16.29
N PHE A 148 -2.18 12.16 16.12
CA PHE A 148 -2.87 13.27 15.47
C PHE A 148 -2.64 14.59 16.24
N VAL A 149 -2.82 14.55 17.56
CA VAL A 149 -2.59 15.65 18.50
C VAL A 149 -2.02 15.07 19.80
N GLN A 150 -1.06 15.76 20.43
CA GLN A 150 -0.34 15.25 21.60
C GLN A 150 -1.28 15.04 22.80
N GLU A 151 -2.24 15.94 23.01
CA GLU A 151 -3.23 15.88 24.08
C GLU A 151 -4.12 14.62 23.99
N LEU A 152 -4.40 14.14 22.78
CA LEU A 152 -5.14 12.88 22.59
C LEU A 152 -4.30 11.66 22.97
N ALA A 153 -3.00 11.69 22.69
CA ALA A 153 -2.09 10.62 23.07
C ALA A 153 -1.97 10.51 24.60
N GLU A 154 -1.79 11.64 25.29
CA GLU A 154 -1.68 11.71 26.75
C GLU A 154 -2.94 11.21 27.47
N ARG A 155 -4.13 11.53 26.95
CA ARG A 155 -5.40 11.03 27.51
C ARG A 155 -5.55 9.52 27.36
N ALA A 156 -5.00 8.95 26.29
CA ALA A 156 -5.06 7.52 26.02
C ALA A 156 -4.13 6.69 26.92
N GLU A 157 -3.04 7.26 27.44
CA GLU A 157 -2.09 6.58 28.34
C GLU A 157 -2.71 6.15 29.68
N GLY A 158 -3.82 6.78 30.10
CA GLY A 158 -4.57 6.42 31.31
C GLY A 158 -5.55 5.25 31.15
N SER A 159 -5.69 4.69 29.94
CA SER A 159 -6.63 3.59 29.64
C SER A 159 -6.00 2.22 29.90
N VAL A 160 -6.80 1.26 30.39
CA VAL A 160 -6.39 -0.15 30.57
C VAL A 160 -6.35 -0.89 29.21
N SER A 161 -6.93 -0.32 28.15
CA SER A 161 -6.95 -0.91 26.81
C SER A 161 -5.65 -0.70 26.04
N TYR A 162 -5.32 -1.61 25.13
CA TYR A 162 -4.14 -1.49 24.25
C TYR A 162 -4.21 -0.18 23.44
N PRO A 163 -3.21 0.72 23.55
CA PRO A 163 -3.33 2.07 23.02
C PRO A 163 -3.57 2.12 21.51
N LYS A 164 -4.51 2.97 21.07
CA LYS A 164 -4.89 3.16 19.65
C LYS A 164 -3.67 3.43 18.76
N LEU A 165 -2.71 4.23 19.24
CA LEU A 165 -1.48 4.53 18.50
C LEU A 165 -0.67 3.28 18.17
N PHE A 166 -0.56 2.32 19.10
CA PHE A 166 0.15 1.07 18.82
C PHE A 166 -0.62 0.21 17.81
N LYS A 167 -1.96 0.13 17.90
CA LYS A 167 -2.78 -0.54 16.87
C LYS A 167 -2.53 0.08 15.49
N GLN A 168 -2.44 1.41 15.43
CA GLN A 168 -2.13 2.16 14.22
C GLN A 168 -0.76 1.83 13.63
N ILE A 169 0.29 1.83 14.46
CA ILE A 169 1.64 1.49 14.03
C ILE A 169 1.70 0.04 13.51
N GLU A 170 1.08 -0.90 14.22
CA GLU A 170 1.05 -2.31 13.80
C GLU A 170 0.30 -2.49 12.47
N LEU A 171 -0.86 -1.84 12.32
CA LEU A 171 -1.63 -1.90 11.08
C LEU A 171 -0.88 -1.25 9.92
N LEU A 172 -0.27 -0.08 10.11
CA LEU A 172 0.57 0.59 9.11
C LEU A 172 1.73 -0.29 8.65
N GLN A 173 2.46 -0.87 9.59
CA GLN A 173 3.57 -1.79 9.30
C GLN A 173 3.09 -2.99 8.47
N PHE A 174 1.90 -3.51 8.77
CA PHE A 174 1.34 -4.64 8.06
C PHE A 174 0.91 -4.29 6.63
N VAL A 175 0.16 -3.20 6.43
CA VAL A 175 -0.42 -2.85 5.13
C VAL A 175 0.51 -2.04 4.22
N ALA A 176 1.48 -1.31 4.78
CA ALA A 176 2.42 -0.49 3.99
C ALA A 176 3.77 -1.17 3.75
N LYS A 177 4.05 -2.30 4.42
CA LYS A 177 5.33 -3.02 4.27
C LYS A 177 5.14 -4.51 4.07
N GLN A 178 4.60 -5.22 5.06
CA GLN A 178 4.63 -6.69 5.07
C GLN A 178 3.77 -7.31 3.96
N LEU A 179 2.55 -6.81 3.76
CA LEU A 179 1.70 -7.25 2.65
C LEU A 179 2.28 -6.83 1.28
N PRO A 180 2.68 -5.56 1.03
CA PRO A 180 3.36 -5.18 -0.20
C PRO A 180 4.60 -6.02 -0.55
N ASP A 181 5.40 -6.41 0.46
CA ASP A 181 6.54 -7.30 0.27
C ASP A 181 6.10 -8.67 -0.25
N MET A 182 5.12 -9.31 0.38
CA MET A 182 4.61 -10.61 -0.06
C MET A 182 3.95 -10.55 -1.44
N ILE A 183 3.17 -9.50 -1.70
CA ILE A 183 2.59 -9.23 -3.02
C ILE A 183 3.68 -9.19 -4.08
N GLU A 184 4.79 -8.51 -3.80
CA GLU A 184 5.91 -8.42 -4.74
C GLU A 184 6.60 -9.78 -4.95
N HIS A 185 6.76 -10.60 -3.92
CA HIS A 185 7.29 -11.96 -4.09
C HIS A 185 6.41 -12.80 -5.03
N ILE A 186 5.09 -12.78 -4.82
CA ILE A 186 4.14 -13.49 -5.70
C ILE A 186 4.15 -12.89 -7.12
N ALA A 187 4.25 -11.57 -7.25
CA ALA A 187 4.32 -10.89 -8.54
C ALA A 187 5.61 -11.24 -9.31
N LYS A 188 6.73 -11.49 -8.63
CA LYS A 188 7.96 -11.99 -9.23
C LYS A 188 7.82 -13.45 -9.68
N VAL A 189 7.23 -14.31 -8.83
CA VAL A 189 6.88 -15.70 -9.20
C VAL A 189 6.00 -15.71 -10.44
N ARG A 190 4.95 -14.87 -10.49
CA ARG A 190 4.09 -14.69 -11.66
C ARG A 190 4.90 -14.36 -12.90
N GLY A 191 5.75 -13.33 -12.87
CA GLY A 191 6.51 -12.90 -14.04
C GLY A 191 7.40 -14.01 -14.62
N LEU A 192 8.15 -14.70 -13.75
CA LEU A 192 9.07 -15.76 -14.17
C LEU A 192 8.35 -17.03 -14.63
N ALA A 193 7.27 -17.43 -13.95
CA ALA A 193 6.48 -18.61 -14.33
C ALA A 193 5.74 -18.38 -15.66
N VAL A 194 5.19 -17.18 -15.86
CA VAL A 194 4.54 -16.78 -17.11
C VAL A 194 5.53 -16.80 -18.27
N TYR A 195 6.73 -16.27 -18.07
CA TYR A 195 7.79 -16.36 -19.08
C TYR A 195 8.15 -17.80 -19.39
N ALA A 196 8.45 -18.62 -18.38
CA ALA A 196 8.86 -20.01 -18.58
C ALA A 196 7.80 -20.81 -19.33
N ALA A 197 6.53 -20.64 -18.99
CA ALA A 197 5.42 -21.27 -19.69
C ALA A 197 5.24 -20.77 -21.13
N SER A 198 5.47 -19.48 -21.39
CA SER A 198 5.41 -18.91 -22.74
C SER A 198 6.55 -19.44 -23.62
N ALA A 199 7.76 -19.48 -23.06
CA ALA A 199 8.96 -19.98 -23.74
C ALA A 199 9.02 -21.52 -23.82
N GLY A 200 8.16 -22.22 -23.08
CA GLY A 200 8.15 -23.68 -22.96
C GLY A 200 9.38 -24.28 -22.24
N SER A 201 10.20 -23.44 -21.60
CA SER A 201 11.41 -23.86 -20.88
C SER A 201 11.82 -22.82 -19.84
N VAL A 202 12.66 -23.22 -18.89
CA VAL A 202 13.27 -22.33 -17.89
C VAL A 202 14.79 -22.45 -17.97
N ASP A 203 15.48 -21.32 -18.08
CA ASP A 203 16.95 -21.32 -18.04
C ASP A 203 17.48 -21.48 -16.60
N PHE A 204 18.78 -21.75 -16.48
CA PHE A 204 19.43 -22.01 -15.20
C PHE A 204 19.33 -20.85 -14.20
N TYR A 205 19.41 -19.60 -14.66
CA TYR A 205 19.37 -18.43 -13.78
C TYR A 205 17.96 -18.21 -13.25
N ASN A 206 16.96 -18.36 -14.12
CA ASN A 206 15.55 -18.25 -13.77
C ASN A 206 15.06 -19.41 -12.90
N ASP A 207 15.54 -20.64 -13.10
CA ASP A 207 15.28 -21.78 -12.20
C ASP A 207 15.72 -21.44 -10.77
N ARG A 208 16.98 -21.00 -10.60
CA ARG A 208 17.51 -20.66 -9.27
C ARG A 208 16.75 -19.51 -8.63
N LYS A 209 16.42 -18.47 -9.40
CA LYS A 209 15.66 -17.32 -8.93
C LYS A 209 14.25 -17.73 -8.51
N LEU A 210 13.57 -18.57 -9.29
CA LEU A 210 12.26 -19.12 -8.94
C LEU A 210 12.32 -19.94 -7.66
N ARG A 211 13.27 -20.89 -7.52
CA ARG A 211 13.42 -21.68 -6.29
C ARG A 211 13.56 -20.80 -5.04
N PHE A 212 14.41 -19.77 -5.11
CA PHE A 212 14.58 -18.82 -4.02
C PHE A 212 13.28 -18.05 -3.70
N LEU A 213 12.57 -17.58 -4.73
CA LEU A 213 11.31 -16.87 -4.55
C LEU A 213 10.21 -17.76 -3.97
N LEU A 214 10.10 -19.01 -4.42
CA LEU A 214 9.14 -19.99 -3.90
C LEU A 214 9.39 -20.25 -2.42
N GLN A 215 10.64 -20.53 -2.04
CA GLN A 215 11.01 -20.71 -0.62
C GLN A 215 10.65 -19.48 0.20
N THR A 216 11.04 -18.29 -0.27
CA THR A 216 10.78 -17.03 0.44
C THR A 216 9.28 -16.76 0.60
N ALA A 217 8.48 -17.02 -0.44
CA ALA A 217 7.02 -16.86 -0.39
C ALA A 217 6.38 -17.79 0.65
N ARG A 218 6.85 -19.04 0.78
CA ARG A 218 6.36 -19.98 1.80
C ARG A 218 6.66 -19.45 3.20
N GLU A 219 7.91 -19.11 3.48
CA GLU A 219 8.34 -18.62 4.79
C GLU A 219 7.65 -17.30 5.20
N GLN A 220 7.42 -16.40 4.23
CA GLN A 220 6.73 -15.14 4.48
C GLN A 220 5.22 -15.34 4.66
N SER A 221 4.59 -16.25 3.90
CA SER A 221 3.17 -16.55 4.04
C SER A 221 2.82 -17.01 5.47
N ASP A 222 3.64 -17.91 6.04
CA ASP A 222 3.41 -18.41 7.40
C ASP A 222 3.50 -17.29 8.44
N LYS A 223 4.50 -16.42 8.31
CA LYS A 223 4.67 -15.26 9.21
C LYS A 223 3.52 -14.28 9.08
N LEU A 224 3.08 -14.01 7.85
CA LEU A 224 1.97 -13.11 7.56
C LEU A 224 0.65 -13.63 8.10
N ARG A 225 0.41 -14.95 8.04
CA ARG A 225 -0.81 -15.56 8.59
C ARG A 225 -0.92 -15.28 10.09
N HIS A 226 0.15 -15.52 10.85
CA HIS A 226 0.15 -15.23 12.28
C HIS A 226 0.04 -13.75 12.61
N GLN A 227 0.64 -12.87 11.80
CA GLN A 227 0.49 -11.42 11.96
C GLN A 227 -0.93 -10.96 11.65
N ALA A 228 -1.56 -11.51 10.61
CA ALA A 228 -2.94 -11.21 10.25
C ALA A 228 -3.91 -11.67 11.36
N GLU A 229 -3.74 -12.87 11.91
CA GLU A 229 -4.53 -13.38 13.04
C GLU A 229 -4.45 -12.42 14.24
N ARG A 230 -3.23 -12.05 14.64
CA ARG A 230 -2.99 -11.11 15.75
C ARG A 230 -3.62 -9.73 15.50
N ILE A 231 -3.44 -9.17 14.31
CA ILE A 231 -4.02 -7.86 13.98
C ILE A 231 -5.54 -7.95 13.96
N ASN A 232 -6.12 -8.99 13.38
CA ASN A 232 -7.56 -9.19 13.37
C ASN A 232 -8.16 -9.24 14.78
N GLU A 233 -7.50 -9.93 15.71
CA GLU A 233 -7.88 -9.93 17.13
C GLU A 233 -7.73 -8.56 17.79
N LEU A 234 -6.65 -7.82 17.51
CA LEU A 234 -6.43 -6.48 18.07
C LEU A 234 -7.44 -5.44 17.57
N LEU A 235 -7.99 -5.66 16.36
CA LEU A 235 -8.92 -4.77 15.69
C LEU A 235 -10.38 -5.23 15.79
N ASP A 236 -10.70 -6.23 16.61
CA ASP A 236 -12.08 -6.71 16.82
C ASP A 236 -12.84 -6.99 15.50
N ASP A 237 -12.18 -7.67 14.54
CA ASP A 237 -12.72 -8.03 13.22
C ASP A 237 -13.10 -6.83 12.30
N GLU A 238 -12.53 -5.64 12.52
CA GLU A 238 -12.79 -4.44 11.69
C GLU A 238 -12.35 -4.55 10.21
N ILE A 239 -11.57 -5.57 9.84
CA ILE A 239 -11.05 -5.79 8.47
C ILE A 239 -11.72 -7.05 7.87
N PRO A 240 -12.79 -6.91 7.08
CA PRO A 240 -13.57 -8.05 6.59
C PRO A 240 -12.79 -9.01 5.69
N SER A 241 -11.84 -8.49 4.91
CA SER A 241 -11.04 -9.30 3.99
C SER A 241 -10.04 -10.23 4.67
N PHE A 242 -9.83 -10.16 5.99
CA PHE A 242 -9.04 -11.16 6.70
C PHE A 242 -9.64 -12.56 6.61
N LEU A 243 -10.96 -12.68 6.52
CA LEU A 243 -11.63 -13.97 6.30
C LEU A 243 -11.23 -14.61 4.96
N GLU A 244 -10.89 -13.80 3.96
CA GLU A 244 -10.47 -14.27 2.65
C GLU A 244 -9.04 -14.82 2.64
N LEU A 245 -8.16 -14.36 3.55
CA LEU A 245 -6.78 -14.84 3.64
C LEU A 245 -6.69 -16.33 3.96
N LYS A 246 -7.62 -16.87 4.77
CA LYS A 246 -7.64 -18.31 5.07
C LYS A 246 -7.91 -19.14 3.81
N ASN A 247 -8.82 -18.69 2.95
CA ASN A 247 -9.10 -19.36 1.68
C ASN A 247 -7.98 -19.14 0.65
N LEU A 248 -7.23 -18.04 0.78
CA LEU A 248 -6.12 -17.69 -0.09
C LEU A 248 -4.92 -18.63 0.08
N GLU A 249 -4.69 -19.14 1.29
CA GLU A 249 -3.55 -20.00 1.63
C GLU A 249 -3.48 -21.24 0.73
N LEU A 250 -4.62 -21.91 0.51
CA LEU A 250 -4.69 -23.06 -0.39
C LEU A 250 -4.38 -22.70 -1.84
N LYS A 251 -4.86 -21.54 -2.32
CA LYS A 251 -4.55 -21.05 -3.68
C LYS A 251 -3.06 -20.72 -3.83
N LEU A 252 -2.47 -20.10 -2.82
CA LEU A 252 -1.04 -19.79 -2.80
C LEU A 252 -0.20 -21.07 -2.81
N LEU A 253 -0.49 -22.03 -1.94
CA LEU A 253 0.21 -23.32 -1.93
C LEU A 253 0.07 -24.04 -3.27
N PHE A 254 -1.12 -24.03 -3.86
CA PHE A 254 -1.36 -24.59 -5.19
C PHE A 254 -0.47 -23.92 -6.24
N LEU A 255 -0.48 -22.58 -6.34
CA LEU A 255 0.40 -21.84 -7.27
C LEU A 255 1.86 -22.24 -7.11
N LEU A 256 2.38 -22.20 -5.88
CA LEU A 256 3.80 -22.46 -5.61
C LEU A 256 4.17 -23.91 -5.96
N ASN A 257 3.31 -24.88 -5.66
CA ASN A 257 3.52 -26.28 -6.00
C ASN A 257 3.41 -26.52 -7.51
N THR A 258 2.49 -25.85 -8.21
CA THR A 258 2.39 -25.95 -9.67
C THR A 258 3.66 -25.44 -10.34
N VAL A 259 4.21 -24.30 -9.90
CA VAL A 259 5.50 -23.81 -10.43
C VAL A 259 6.62 -24.82 -10.14
N GLU A 260 6.68 -25.35 -8.93
CA GLU A 260 7.71 -26.32 -8.54
C GLU A 260 7.66 -27.63 -9.34
N GLN A 261 6.47 -28.17 -9.58
CA GLN A 261 6.28 -29.46 -10.24
C GLN A 261 6.25 -29.38 -11.76
N ASP A 262 5.76 -28.28 -12.33
CA ASP A 262 5.57 -28.15 -13.78
C ASP A 262 6.69 -27.33 -14.44
N VAL A 263 7.18 -26.27 -13.79
CA VAL A 263 8.24 -25.41 -14.34
C VAL A 263 9.64 -25.89 -13.93
N LEU A 264 9.82 -26.32 -12.67
CA LEU A 264 11.14 -26.59 -12.10
C LEU A 264 11.53 -28.08 -12.02
N SER A 265 10.70 -28.98 -12.54
CA SER A 265 10.96 -30.43 -12.49
C SER A 265 11.83 -30.95 -13.65
N GLY A 266 12.08 -30.11 -14.66
CA GLY A 266 12.81 -30.49 -15.87
C GLY A 266 12.00 -31.29 -16.90
N VAL A 267 10.68 -31.40 -16.69
CA VAL A 267 9.75 -31.97 -17.68
C VAL A 267 9.17 -30.88 -18.59
N THR A 268 8.42 -31.27 -19.62
CA THR A 268 7.69 -30.32 -20.47
C THR A 268 6.66 -29.56 -19.65
N ILE A 269 6.71 -28.22 -19.71
CA ILE A 269 5.75 -27.34 -19.04
C ILE A 269 4.38 -27.50 -19.68
N THR A 270 3.36 -27.81 -18.89
CA THR A 270 2.00 -28.09 -19.38
C THR A 270 1.00 -26.99 -19.02
N THR A 271 1.26 -26.25 -17.94
CA THR A 271 0.44 -25.12 -17.50
C THR A 271 0.70 -23.93 -18.42
N SER A 272 -0.36 -23.32 -18.94
CA SER A 272 -0.21 -22.15 -19.81
C SER A 272 0.22 -20.90 -19.04
N SER A 273 0.90 -20.01 -19.75
CA SER A 273 1.22 -18.64 -19.32
C SER A 273 0.01 -17.90 -18.75
N GLN A 274 -1.17 -18.03 -19.38
CA GLN A 274 -2.40 -17.39 -18.93
C GLN A 274 -2.95 -17.96 -17.62
N GLN A 275 -2.79 -19.27 -17.40
CA GLN A 275 -3.19 -19.89 -16.13
C GLN A 275 -2.31 -19.40 -14.98
N PHE A 276 -0.98 -19.35 -15.16
CA PHE A 276 -0.07 -18.77 -14.16
C PHE A 276 -0.37 -17.30 -13.89
N PHE A 277 -0.57 -16.52 -14.97
CA PHE A 277 -0.87 -15.10 -14.86
C PHE A 277 -2.16 -14.86 -14.06
N SER A 278 -3.23 -15.59 -14.39
CA SER A 278 -4.54 -15.44 -13.76
C SER A 278 -4.52 -15.87 -12.30
N LEU A 279 -4.02 -17.07 -12.00
CA LEU A 279 -3.96 -17.60 -10.64
C LEU A 279 -3.17 -16.70 -9.70
N ALA A 280 -1.98 -16.25 -10.12
CA ALA A 280 -1.17 -15.35 -9.29
C ALA A 280 -1.81 -13.96 -9.17
N THR A 281 -2.50 -13.48 -10.20
CA THR A 281 -3.21 -12.19 -10.13
C THR A 281 -4.38 -12.24 -9.16
N GLU A 282 -5.16 -13.32 -9.14
CA GLU A 282 -6.22 -13.52 -8.13
C GLU A 282 -5.65 -13.46 -6.71
N ILE A 283 -4.50 -14.10 -6.48
CA ILE A 283 -3.88 -14.10 -5.15
C ILE A 283 -3.43 -12.68 -4.75
N ILE A 284 -2.75 -12.00 -5.68
CA ILE A 284 -2.29 -10.61 -5.50
C ILE A 284 -3.48 -9.67 -5.23
N ASP A 285 -4.61 -9.86 -5.92
CA ASP A 285 -5.80 -9.02 -5.77
C ASP A 285 -6.43 -9.13 -4.39
N VAL A 286 -6.48 -10.33 -3.80
CA VAL A 286 -6.97 -10.53 -2.43
C VAL A 286 -6.03 -9.85 -1.41
N TYR A 287 -4.70 -10.00 -1.56
CA TYR A 287 -3.78 -9.28 -0.66
C TYR A 287 -3.90 -7.76 -0.77
N TRP A 288 -4.06 -7.22 -1.99
CA TRP A 288 -4.33 -5.79 -2.17
C TRP A 288 -5.66 -5.36 -1.55
N LYS A 289 -6.68 -6.23 -1.53
CA LYS A 289 -7.94 -5.95 -0.85
C LYS A 289 -7.71 -5.74 0.65
N VAL A 290 -6.93 -6.60 1.29
CA VAL A 290 -6.56 -6.46 2.72
C VAL A 290 -5.80 -5.16 2.98
N VAL A 291 -4.87 -4.78 2.08
CA VAL A 291 -4.18 -3.48 2.17
C VAL A 291 -5.20 -2.33 2.12
N ASN A 292 -6.14 -2.35 1.18
CA ASN A 292 -7.13 -1.26 1.03
C ASN A 292 -8.11 -1.18 2.21
N ASP A 293 -8.55 -2.33 2.73
CA ASP A 293 -9.44 -2.37 3.90
C ASP A 293 -8.71 -1.82 5.14
N GLY A 294 -7.45 -2.19 5.36
CA GLY A 294 -6.65 -1.63 6.45
C GLY A 294 -6.37 -0.13 6.30
N LEU A 295 -6.13 0.37 5.08
CA LEU A 295 -6.06 1.82 4.83
C LEU A 295 -7.39 2.53 5.11
N SER A 296 -8.52 1.86 4.89
CA SER A 296 -9.85 2.40 5.18
C SER A 296 -10.11 2.49 6.69
N VAL A 297 -9.64 1.52 7.47
CA VAL A 297 -9.63 1.59 8.95
C VAL A 297 -8.80 2.77 9.43
N LEU A 298 -7.59 2.96 8.90
CA LEU A 298 -6.72 4.08 9.26
C LEU A 298 -7.37 5.45 8.96
N ARG A 299 -8.08 5.55 7.84
CA ARG A 299 -8.82 6.76 7.47
C ARG A 299 -9.96 7.05 8.43
N ARG A 300 -10.76 6.04 8.78
CA ARG A 300 -11.82 6.19 9.78
C ARG A 300 -11.25 6.61 11.13
N TRP A 301 -10.15 6.02 11.58
CA TRP A 301 -9.51 6.42 12.84
C TRP A 301 -9.02 7.86 12.82
N HIS A 302 -8.55 8.33 11.67
CA HIS A 302 -8.15 9.72 11.46
C HIS A 302 -9.35 10.69 11.53
N GLU A 303 -10.51 10.30 11.00
CA GLU A 303 -11.77 11.04 11.17
C GLU A 303 -12.24 11.03 12.64
N GLU A 304 -12.17 9.89 13.32
CA GLU A 304 -12.50 9.77 14.74
C GLU A 304 -11.58 10.63 15.63
N ASP A 305 -10.29 10.72 15.30
CA ASP A 305 -9.34 11.56 16.05
C ASP A 305 -9.72 13.05 15.97
N LEU A 306 -10.26 13.52 14.84
CA LEU A 306 -10.79 14.87 14.71
C LEU A 306 -12.04 15.08 15.57
N GLU A 307 -12.96 14.12 15.56
CA GLU A 307 -14.16 14.16 16.40
C GLU A 307 -13.83 14.13 17.90
N ASP A 308 -12.81 13.37 18.29
CA ASP A 308 -12.35 13.33 19.67
C ASP A 308 -11.62 14.61 20.08
N TRP A 309 -10.92 15.25 19.14
CA TRP A 309 -10.34 16.57 19.37
C TRP A 309 -11.43 17.63 19.64
N PHE A 310 -12.55 17.63 18.91
CA PHE A 310 -13.68 18.55 19.19
C PHE A 310 -14.30 18.36 20.58
N LYS A 311 -14.15 17.18 21.19
CA LYS A 311 -14.65 16.88 22.54
C LYS A 311 -13.66 17.26 23.64
N LEU A 312 -12.44 17.69 23.32
CA LEU A 312 -11.49 18.16 24.33
C LEU A 312 -12.00 19.49 24.91
N SER A 313 -12.30 19.50 26.21
CA SER A 313 -12.61 20.74 26.90
C SER A 313 -11.42 21.70 26.81
N PRO A 314 -11.63 23.01 26.57
CA PRO A 314 -10.55 23.97 26.70
C PRO A 314 -10.00 23.88 28.12
N LYS A 315 -8.66 23.85 28.26
CA LYS A 315 -8.01 23.94 29.57
C LYS A 315 -8.46 25.27 30.19
N VAL A 316 -9.36 25.22 31.15
CA VAL A 316 -9.66 26.37 32.01
C VAL A 316 -8.35 26.66 32.73
N ASN A 317 -7.75 27.81 32.45
CA ASN A 317 -6.57 28.28 33.17
C ASN A 317 -6.95 28.45 34.65
N GLU A 318 -6.73 27.40 35.46
CA GLU A 318 -6.61 27.51 36.90
C GLU A 318 -5.30 28.24 37.22
N SER A 319 -5.28 29.55 37.00
CA SER A 319 -4.21 30.43 37.47
C SER A 319 -4.75 31.84 37.71
N ALA A 320 -5.60 31.98 38.72
CA ALA A 320 -5.80 33.23 39.45
C ALA A 320 -6.64 32.98 40.71
N GLU A 321 -6.03 32.40 41.75
CA GLU A 321 -6.44 32.60 43.15
C GLU A 321 -5.27 32.13 44.04
N GLU A 322 -4.24 32.97 44.12
CA GLU A 322 -3.35 33.06 45.29
C GLU A 322 -3.57 34.40 45.99
#